data_AF-A0A2I2KQG8-F1
#
_entry.id   AF-A0A2I2KQG8-F1
#
_cell.length_a   1.000
_cell.length_b   1.000
_cell.length_c   1.000
_cell.angle_alpha   90.00
_cell.angle_beta   90.00
_cell.angle_gamma   90.00
#
_symmetry.space_group_name_H-M   'P 1'
#
loop_
_entity.id
_entity.type
_entity.pdbx_description
1 polymer ?
#
loop_
_entity_poly.entity_id
_entity_poly.type
_entity_poly.pdbx_seq_one_letter_code
_entity_poly.pdbx_strand_id
1 'polypeptide(L)'
;MSGDLVDDAYGCAVMSRARALARWVGATGRRVTAKGVLRPVDVAEAAKATGVDLPGRVRSAADVELLHHTWLVARSARLLVVDAVRVMAGPGPGADDDPLRVWLAGLDAVLLAESHDHRGRGGAAACRLVLAVLADHPSTRREDIESAVLRLLEDAGDLGVASAMFQAFRRGKTAVDAALGVLADFGAVDDETRLTPLGGRALEQLRDRAGEPVTPDLPAEMLLTRLAAAACRTAVSWPVRGLARRARSGPLG
;
A
#
# COMPACT_ATOMS: atom_id res chain seq x y z
N MET A 1 -18.25 21.69 -1.23
CA MET A 1 -17.42 20.72 -1.98
C MET A 1 -16.52 19.84 -1.12
N SER A 2 -16.41 20.03 0.21
CA SER A 2 -15.53 19.17 1.05
C SER A 2 -16.22 17.94 1.68
N GLY A 3 -17.56 17.90 1.73
CA GLY A 3 -18.32 16.80 2.33
C GLY A 3 -18.31 15.53 1.47
N ASP A 4 -18.62 15.69 0.19
CA ASP A 4 -18.72 14.57 -0.77
C ASP A 4 -17.41 13.76 -0.85
N LEU A 5 -16.25 14.43 -0.83
CA LEU A 5 -14.95 13.76 -0.88
C LEU A 5 -14.66 12.90 0.38
N VAL A 6 -15.11 13.36 1.55
CA VAL A 6 -14.95 12.63 2.81
C VAL A 6 -15.88 11.42 2.83
N ASP A 7 -17.11 11.59 2.35
CA ASP A 7 -18.08 10.51 2.24
C ASP A 7 -17.61 9.44 1.25
N ASP A 8 -17.02 9.85 0.11
CA ASP A 8 -16.41 8.94 -0.86
C ASP A 8 -15.23 8.17 -0.24
N ALA A 9 -14.34 8.86 0.49
CA ALA A 9 -13.21 8.22 1.16
C ALA A 9 -13.68 7.16 2.18
N TYR A 10 -14.71 7.47 2.96
CA TYR A 10 -15.31 6.52 3.89
C TYR A 10 -16.09 5.40 3.19
N GLY A 11 -16.77 5.70 2.10
CA GLY A 11 -17.68 4.82 1.37
C GLY A 11 -17.00 3.80 0.47
N CYS A 12 -15.76 4.07 0.03
CA CYS A 12 -15.03 3.23 -0.90
C CYS A 12 -14.94 1.75 -0.48
N ALA A 13 -14.79 0.86 -1.46
CA ALA A 13 -14.90 -0.58 -1.29
C ALA A 13 -13.94 -1.11 -0.22
N VAL A 14 -12.67 -0.67 -0.23
CA VAL A 14 -11.66 -1.14 0.73
C VAL A 14 -11.98 -0.72 2.17
N MET A 15 -12.50 0.49 2.39
CA MET A 15 -12.88 0.98 3.72
C MET A 15 -14.14 0.27 4.24
N SER A 16 -15.10 0.02 3.36
CA SER A 16 -16.29 -0.79 3.68
C SER A 16 -15.90 -2.21 4.10
N ARG A 17 -14.98 -2.86 3.37
CA ARG A 17 -14.43 -4.17 3.74
C ARG A 17 -13.63 -4.12 5.04
N ALA A 18 -12.84 -3.07 5.27
CA ALA A 18 -12.05 -2.92 6.50
C ALA A 18 -12.92 -2.84 7.75
N ARG A 19 -14.05 -2.11 7.69
CA ARG A 19 -15.05 -2.07 8.76
C ARG A 19 -15.76 -3.41 8.95
N ALA A 20 -16.10 -4.09 7.85
CA ALA A 20 -16.71 -5.42 7.93
C ALA A 20 -15.77 -6.43 8.61
N LEU A 21 -14.47 -6.37 8.27
CA LEU A 21 -13.44 -7.19 8.89
C LEU A 21 -13.31 -6.90 10.40
N ALA A 22 -13.29 -5.62 10.79
CA ALA A 22 -13.23 -5.24 12.21
C ALA A 22 -14.45 -5.74 13.01
N ARG A 23 -15.66 -5.64 12.44
CA ARG A 23 -16.87 -6.20 13.04
C ARG A 23 -16.79 -7.72 13.22
N TRP A 24 -16.24 -8.42 12.23
CA TRP A 24 -16.05 -9.87 12.31
C TRP A 24 -14.99 -10.30 13.34
N VAL A 25 -13.91 -9.51 13.51
CA VAL A 25 -12.93 -9.76 14.58
C VAL A 25 -13.58 -9.61 15.95
N GLY A 26 -14.38 -8.55 16.13
CA GLY A 26 -15.15 -8.30 17.35
C GLY A 26 -14.29 -8.03 18.59
N ALA A 27 -14.98 -7.86 19.72
CA ALA A 27 -14.36 -7.51 21.00
C ALA A 27 -13.68 -8.70 21.70
N THR A 28 -13.96 -9.94 21.32
CA THR A 28 -13.30 -11.13 21.88
C THR A 28 -11.97 -11.43 21.19
N GLY A 29 -11.77 -10.89 19.99
CA GLY A 29 -10.57 -11.00 19.19
C GLY A 29 -10.31 -12.38 18.59
N ARG A 30 -9.40 -12.41 17.62
CA ARG A 30 -9.01 -13.60 16.84
C ARG A 30 -7.51 -13.83 16.97
N ARG A 31 -7.08 -15.08 17.05
CA ARG A 31 -5.62 -15.38 17.08
C ARG A 31 -4.99 -15.06 15.72
N VAL A 32 -3.79 -14.49 15.75
CA VAL A 32 -2.98 -14.22 14.55
C VAL A 32 -1.76 -15.14 14.50
N THR A 33 -1.13 -15.19 13.33
CA THR A 33 0.20 -15.80 13.16
C THR A 33 1.27 -14.94 13.82
N ALA A 34 2.49 -15.48 13.96
CA ALA A 34 3.64 -14.72 14.47
C ALA A 34 4.00 -13.49 13.62
N LYS A 35 3.53 -13.42 12.37
CA LYS A 35 3.68 -12.26 11.48
C LYS A 35 2.57 -11.22 11.66
N GLY A 36 1.66 -11.41 12.61
CA GLY A 36 0.54 -10.49 12.87
C GLY A 36 -0.51 -10.49 11.76
N VAL A 37 -0.68 -11.60 11.03
CA VAL A 37 -1.75 -11.79 10.03
C VAL A 37 -2.70 -12.91 10.43
N LEU A 38 -3.91 -12.92 9.85
CA LEU A 38 -4.90 -13.98 10.08
C LEU A 38 -4.32 -15.37 9.85
N ARG A 39 -4.70 -16.31 10.73
CA ARG A 39 -4.34 -17.71 10.56
C ARG A 39 -5.11 -18.32 9.38
N PRO A 40 -4.55 -19.32 8.69
CA PRO A 40 -5.22 -19.95 7.56
C PRO A 40 -6.63 -20.46 7.86
N VAL A 41 -6.87 -20.99 9.06
CA VAL A 41 -8.19 -21.48 9.51
C VAL A 41 -9.27 -20.40 9.56
N ASP A 42 -8.87 -19.14 9.79
CA ASP A 42 -9.79 -18.01 9.94
C ASP A 42 -10.07 -17.31 8.59
N VAL A 43 -9.40 -17.70 7.50
CA VAL A 43 -9.47 -17.00 6.20
C VAL A 43 -10.85 -17.11 5.55
N ALA A 44 -11.47 -18.30 5.56
CA ALA A 44 -12.78 -18.51 4.95
C ALA A 44 -13.87 -17.64 5.59
N GLU A 45 -13.89 -17.56 6.92
CA GLU A 45 -14.85 -16.72 7.63
C GLU A 45 -14.59 -15.23 7.40
N ALA A 46 -13.33 -14.80 7.42
CA ALA A 46 -12.96 -13.41 7.17
C ALA A 46 -13.31 -12.97 5.75
N ALA A 47 -13.05 -13.82 4.76
CA ALA A 47 -13.39 -13.56 3.36
C ALA A 47 -14.91 -13.44 3.17
N LYS A 48 -15.69 -14.38 3.75
CA LYS A 48 -17.16 -14.29 3.77
C LYS A 48 -17.66 -13.00 4.43
N ALA A 49 -17.09 -12.62 5.57
CA ALA A 49 -17.49 -11.40 6.28
C ALA A 49 -17.17 -10.11 5.51
N THR A 50 -16.16 -10.15 4.64
CA THR A 50 -15.71 -9.01 3.84
C THR A 50 -16.23 -9.04 2.40
N GLY A 51 -16.97 -10.09 2.00
CA GLY A 51 -17.41 -10.27 0.62
C GLY A 51 -16.27 -10.50 -0.36
N VAL A 52 -15.12 -10.99 0.10
CA VAL A 52 -13.96 -11.30 -0.75
C VAL A 52 -14.06 -12.75 -1.21
N ASP A 53 -13.94 -12.95 -2.52
CA ASP A 53 -13.88 -14.29 -3.09
C ASP A 53 -12.53 -14.96 -2.81
N LEU A 54 -12.58 -16.24 -2.45
CA LEU A 54 -11.39 -17.02 -2.19
C LEU A 54 -10.94 -17.80 -3.43
N PRO A 55 -9.64 -17.81 -3.76
CA PRO A 55 -9.11 -18.77 -4.71
C PRO A 55 -9.19 -20.17 -4.10
N GLY A 56 -9.32 -21.20 -4.93
CA GLY A 56 -9.61 -22.57 -4.47
C GLY A 56 -8.66 -23.12 -3.38
N ARG A 57 -7.36 -22.80 -3.43
CA ARG A 57 -6.39 -23.20 -2.39
C ARG A 57 -5.68 -21.98 -1.80
N VAL A 58 -5.93 -21.72 -0.51
CA VAL A 58 -5.31 -20.62 0.25
C VAL A 58 -4.33 -21.17 1.27
N ARG A 59 -3.06 -20.73 1.22
CA ARG A 59 -2.04 -21.11 2.21
C ARG A 59 -1.99 -20.13 3.39
N SER A 60 -2.34 -18.87 3.16
CA SER A 60 -2.44 -17.81 4.17
C SER A 60 -3.35 -16.68 3.69
N ALA A 61 -3.84 -15.84 4.62
CA ALA A 61 -4.63 -14.66 4.28
C ALA A 61 -3.87 -13.66 3.39
N ALA A 62 -2.54 -13.63 3.51
CA ALA A 62 -1.70 -12.80 2.67
C ALA A 62 -1.76 -13.22 1.20
N ASP A 63 -2.06 -14.49 0.91
CA ASP A 63 -2.17 -15.00 -0.46
C ASP A 63 -3.48 -14.61 -1.16
N VAL A 64 -4.39 -13.95 -0.43
CA VAL A 64 -5.64 -13.39 -0.96
C VAL A 64 -5.47 -11.87 -0.97
N GLU A 65 -5.10 -11.31 -2.13
CA GLU A 65 -4.69 -9.89 -2.26
C GLU A 65 -5.68 -8.94 -1.60
N LEU A 66 -6.96 -9.06 -1.97
CA LEU A 66 -8.03 -8.20 -1.47
C LEU A 66 -8.19 -8.28 0.04
N LEU A 67 -8.09 -9.49 0.63
CA LEU A 67 -8.19 -9.66 2.07
C LEU A 67 -6.95 -9.09 2.78
N HIS A 68 -5.76 -9.23 2.17
CA HIS A 68 -4.54 -8.64 2.71
C HIS A 68 -4.59 -7.11 2.69
N HIS A 69 -5.02 -6.50 1.59
CA HIS A 69 -5.21 -5.04 1.49
C HIS A 69 -6.23 -4.56 2.52
N THR A 70 -7.36 -5.26 2.65
CA THR A 70 -8.39 -4.98 3.65
C THR A 70 -7.79 -4.98 5.07
N TRP A 71 -6.95 -5.96 5.39
CA TRP A 71 -6.26 -6.06 6.68
C TRP A 71 -5.32 -4.87 6.93
N LEU A 72 -4.52 -4.48 5.93
CA LEU A 72 -3.60 -3.34 6.04
C LEU A 72 -4.35 -2.02 6.25
N VAL A 73 -5.43 -1.81 5.49
CA VAL A 73 -6.29 -0.61 5.63
C VAL A 73 -6.94 -0.58 7.00
N ALA A 74 -7.51 -1.70 7.47
CA ALA A 74 -8.14 -1.75 8.79
C ALA A 74 -7.15 -1.45 9.93
N ARG A 75 -5.90 -1.90 9.82
CA ARG A 75 -4.85 -1.54 10.79
C ARG A 75 -4.46 -0.07 10.72
N SER A 76 -4.28 0.46 9.51
CA SER A 76 -3.90 1.87 9.29
C SER A 76 -4.98 2.83 9.79
N ALA A 77 -6.25 2.43 9.65
CA ALA A 77 -7.41 3.15 10.17
C ALA A 77 -7.71 2.87 11.65
N ARG A 78 -6.84 2.14 12.37
CA ARG A 78 -7.04 1.76 13.78
C ARG A 78 -8.34 0.98 14.06
N LEU A 79 -8.94 0.40 13.03
CA LEU A 79 -10.10 -0.49 13.13
C LEU A 79 -9.68 -1.88 13.64
N LEU A 80 -8.40 -2.23 13.49
CA LEU A 80 -7.80 -3.44 14.06
C LEU A 80 -6.57 -3.07 14.88
N VAL A 81 -6.48 -3.62 16.09
CA VAL A 81 -5.30 -3.56 16.95
C VAL A 81 -4.74 -4.97 17.08
N VAL A 82 -3.48 -5.14 16.70
CA VAL A 82 -2.79 -6.44 16.73
C VAL A 82 -1.80 -6.42 17.89
N ASP A 83 -1.97 -7.33 18.84
CA ASP A 83 -0.96 -7.66 19.85
C ASP A 83 -0.07 -8.83 19.37
N ALA A 84 0.79 -9.37 20.24
CA ALA A 84 1.73 -10.42 19.88
C ALA A 84 1.07 -11.72 19.37
N VAL A 85 -0.17 -12.02 19.75
CA VAL A 85 -0.83 -13.31 19.46
C VAL A 85 -2.28 -13.19 19.02
N ARG A 86 -2.88 -12.01 19.13
CA ARG A 86 -4.31 -11.76 18.88
C ARG A 86 -4.52 -10.43 18.18
N VAL A 87 -5.57 -10.37 17.37
CA VAL A 87 -6.14 -9.14 16.83
C VAL A 87 -7.47 -8.86 17.52
N MET A 88 -7.71 -7.60 17.82
CA MET A 88 -8.95 -7.09 18.41
C MET A 88 -9.54 -6.03 17.48
N ALA A 89 -10.86 -5.85 17.52
CA ALA A 89 -11.47 -4.65 16.99
C ALA A 89 -10.89 -3.44 17.74
N GLY A 90 -10.34 -2.49 16.98
CA GLY A 90 -9.82 -1.24 17.52
C GLY A 90 -10.90 -0.18 17.68
N PRO A 91 -10.55 0.98 18.28
CA PRO A 91 -11.49 2.07 18.46
C PRO A 91 -11.92 2.73 17.14
N GLY A 92 -11.19 2.45 16.04
CA GLY A 92 -11.34 3.16 14.77
C GLY A 92 -10.72 4.56 14.81
N PRO A 93 -10.98 5.37 13.79
CA PRO A 93 -10.60 6.78 13.78
C PRO A 93 -11.28 7.54 14.93
N GLY A 94 -10.55 8.47 15.55
CA GLY A 94 -11.10 9.40 16.54
C GLY A 94 -12.01 10.44 15.88
N ALA A 95 -12.85 11.11 16.69
CA ALA A 95 -13.78 12.13 16.17
C ALA A 95 -13.07 13.32 15.48
N ASP A 96 -11.83 13.61 15.89
CA ASP A 96 -11.01 14.70 15.35
C ASP A 96 -10.07 14.25 14.22
N ASP A 97 -10.07 12.96 13.85
CA ASP A 97 -9.24 12.49 12.75
C ASP A 97 -9.80 12.98 11.41
N ASP A 98 -8.91 13.49 10.56
CA ASP A 98 -9.23 13.75 9.16
C ASP A 98 -9.43 12.42 8.40
N PRO A 99 -10.64 12.13 7.90
CA PRO A 99 -10.94 10.90 7.18
C PRO A 99 -10.09 10.69 5.93
N LEU A 100 -9.76 11.78 5.24
CA LEU A 100 -8.93 11.72 4.04
C LEU A 100 -7.50 11.28 4.40
N ARG A 101 -6.97 11.75 5.53
CA ARG A 101 -5.67 11.28 6.04
C ARG A 101 -5.69 9.80 6.41
N VAL A 102 -6.78 9.33 7.02
CA VAL A 102 -6.94 7.90 7.33
C VAL A 102 -6.99 7.06 6.05
N TRP A 103 -7.71 7.53 5.03
CA TRP A 103 -7.77 6.90 3.72
C TRP A 103 -6.41 6.86 3.01
N LEU A 104 -5.69 7.99 2.98
CA LEU A 104 -4.34 8.10 2.43
C LEU A 104 -3.35 7.17 3.15
N ALA A 105 -3.41 7.10 4.47
CA ALA A 105 -2.57 6.19 5.25
C ALA A 105 -2.86 4.71 4.92
N GLY A 106 -4.13 4.36 4.68
CA GLY A 106 -4.53 3.05 4.19
C GLY A 106 -3.95 2.74 2.81
N LEU A 107 -4.02 3.70 1.88
CA LEU A 107 -3.46 3.58 0.54
C LEU A 107 -1.94 3.36 0.62
N ASP A 108 -1.25 4.19 1.38
CA ASP A 108 0.20 4.10 1.58
C ASP A 108 0.62 2.73 2.13
N ALA A 109 -0.13 2.17 3.08
CA ALA A 109 0.15 0.85 3.65
C ALA A 109 0.03 -0.27 2.61
N VAL A 110 -0.96 -0.20 1.72
CA VAL A 110 -1.13 -1.15 0.61
C VAL A 110 -0.01 -1.01 -0.40
N LEU A 111 0.29 0.20 -0.84
CA LEU A 111 1.34 0.46 -1.84
C LEU A 111 2.72 0.04 -1.33
N LEU A 112 3.00 0.22 -0.04
CA LEU A 112 4.23 -0.27 0.58
C LEU A 112 4.30 -1.79 0.59
N ALA A 113 3.20 -2.48 0.94
CA ALA A 113 3.17 -3.94 0.99
C ALA A 113 3.30 -4.59 -0.40
N GLU A 114 2.83 -3.91 -1.44
CA GLU A 114 2.92 -4.34 -2.85
C GLU A 114 4.24 -3.94 -3.52
N SER A 115 5.10 -3.21 -2.81
CA SER A 115 6.43 -2.83 -3.28
C SER A 115 7.46 -3.89 -2.87
N HIS A 116 8.10 -4.53 -3.84
CA HIS A 116 9.14 -5.53 -3.59
C HIS A 116 10.56 -5.05 -3.94
N ASP A 117 10.71 -3.77 -4.29
CA ASP A 117 12.02 -3.12 -4.36
C ASP A 117 12.55 -2.83 -2.94
N HIS A 118 13.86 -2.68 -2.80
CA HIS A 118 14.52 -2.45 -1.51
C HIS A 118 14.11 -1.15 -0.81
N ARG A 119 13.52 -0.19 -1.55
CA ARG A 119 13.07 1.10 -1.00
C ARG A 119 11.56 1.13 -0.74
N GLY A 120 10.82 0.08 -1.10
CA GLY A 120 9.37 0.02 -0.90
C GLY A 120 8.61 1.10 -1.69
N ARG A 121 9.04 1.41 -2.92
CA ARG A 121 8.49 2.50 -3.73
C ARG A 121 7.70 2.04 -4.95
N GLY A 122 7.85 0.79 -5.38
CA GLY A 122 7.30 0.29 -6.64
C GLY A 122 5.79 0.50 -6.80
N GLY A 123 5.01 0.14 -5.79
CA GLY A 123 3.55 0.29 -5.80
C GLY A 123 3.14 1.76 -5.91
N ALA A 124 3.78 2.64 -5.12
CA ALA A 124 3.55 4.07 -5.17
C ALA A 124 3.93 4.69 -6.52
N ALA A 125 5.03 4.23 -7.12
CA ALA A 125 5.46 4.67 -8.45
C ALA A 125 4.44 4.25 -9.53
N ALA A 126 4.00 3.00 -9.53
CA ALA A 126 3.03 2.48 -10.49
C ALA A 126 1.70 3.24 -10.41
N CYS A 127 1.12 3.39 -9.21
CA CYS A 127 -0.12 4.13 -9.02
C CYS A 127 0.02 5.61 -9.40
N ARG A 128 1.15 6.26 -9.08
CA ARG A 128 1.40 7.65 -9.47
C ARG A 128 1.41 7.83 -10.98
N LEU A 129 2.06 6.93 -11.72
CA LEU A 129 2.15 7.01 -13.18
C LEU A 129 0.78 6.79 -13.83
N VAL A 130 0.01 5.81 -13.35
CA VAL A 130 -1.37 5.57 -13.82
C VAL A 130 -2.23 6.80 -13.57
N LEU A 131 -2.22 7.35 -12.35
CA LEU A 131 -3.01 8.55 -12.03
C LEU A 131 -2.55 9.77 -12.85
N ALA A 132 -1.26 9.93 -13.11
CA ALA A 132 -0.75 11.00 -13.96
C ALA A 132 -1.25 10.88 -15.41
N VAL A 133 -1.20 9.66 -15.99
CA VAL A 133 -1.75 9.41 -17.33
C VAL A 133 -3.22 9.77 -17.39
N LEU A 134 -4.03 9.35 -16.41
CA LEU A 134 -5.46 9.63 -16.37
C LEU A 134 -5.78 11.10 -16.12
N ALA A 135 -4.93 11.82 -15.37
CA ALA A 135 -5.07 13.27 -15.17
C ALA A 135 -4.78 14.05 -16.46
N ASP A 136 -3.71 13.68 -17.18
CA ASP A 136 -3.27 14.38 -18.38
C ASP A 136 -4.11 13.98 -19.61
N HIS A 137 -4.67 12.76 -19.60
CA HIS A 137 -5.45 12.20 -20.70
C HIS A 137 -6.74 11.52 -20.17
N PRO A 138 -7.77 12.29 -19.79
CA PRO A 138 -8.99 11.75 -19.15
C PRO A 138 -9.81 10.79 -20.02
N SER A 139 -9.55 10.72 -21.32
CA SER A 139 -10.23 9.85 -22.29
C SER A 139 -9.38 8.64 -22.72
N THR A 140 -8.25 8.39 -22.05
CA THR A 140 -7.43 7.20 -22.33
C THR A 140 -8.24 5.94 -22.06
N ARG A 141 -8.39 5.11 -23.08
CA ARG A 141 -9.06 3.82 -22.93
C ARG A 141 -8.19 2.88 -22.12
N ARG A 142 -8.83 1.95 -21.41
CA ARG A 142 -8.15 1.03 -20.51
C ARG A 142 -7.00 0.27 -21.20
N GLU A 143 -7.22 -0.20 -22.42
CA GLU A 143 -6.23 -0.92 -23.24
C GLU A 143 -4.99 -0.09 -23.59
N ASP A 144 -5.10 1.24 -23.57
CA ASP A 144 -4.02 2.16 -23.97
C ASP A 144 -3.21 2.68 -22.78
N ILE A 145 -3.67 2.45 -21.54
CA ILE A 145 -3.03 2.99 -20.33
C ILE A 145 -1.61 2.45 -20.17
N GLU A 146 -1.39 1.16 -20.40
CA GLU A 146 -0.05 0.57 -20.27
C GLU A 146 0.95 1.22 -21.22
N SER A 147 0.58 1.37 -22.49
CA SER A 147 1.39 2.07 -23.50
C SER A 147 1.63 3.55 -23.16
N ALA A 148 0.65 4.22 -22.55
CA ALA A 148 0.80 5.60 -22.10
C ALA A 148 1.75 5.72 -20.90
N VAL A 149 1.68 4.79 -19.93
CA VAL A 149 2.59 4.73 -18.78
C VAL A 149 4.02 4.45 -19.22
N LEU A 150 4.22 3.51 -20.16
CA LEU A 150 5.54 3.19 -20.71
C LEU A 150 6.16 4.40 -21.43
N ARG A 151 5.39 5.11 -22.26
CA ARG A 151 5.85 6.36 -22.89
C ARG A 151 6.23 7.42 -21.86
N LEU A 152 5.42 7.60 -20.81
CA LEU A 152 5.73 8.56 -19.74
C LEU A 152 7.02 8.20 -18.99
N LEU A 153 7.31 6.91 -18.79
CA LEU A 153 8.56 6.44 -18.20
C LEU A 153 9.76 6.69 -19.11
N GLU A 154 9.61 6.43 -20.41
CA GLU A 154 10.65 6.67 -21.42
C GLU A 154 10.98 8.16 -21.52
N ASP A 155 9.96 9.02 -21.59
CA ASP A 155 10.11 10.47 -21.66
C ASP A 155 10.76 11.05 -20.39
N ALA A 156 10.45 10.47 -19.22
CA ALA A 156 11.02 10.92 -17.95
C ALA A 156 12.49 10.49 -17.74
N GLY A 157 12.96 9.45 -18.44
CA GLY A 157 14.33 8.94 -18.31
C GLY A 157 14.71 8.39 -16.92
N ASP A 158 13.74 8.20 -16.01
CA ASP A 158 14.00 7.74 -14.63
C ASP A 158 14.01 6.21 -14.56
N LEU A 159 15.20 5.64 -14.83
CA LEU A 159 15.44 4.19 -14.74
C LEU A 159 15.19 3.62 -13.34
N GLY A 160 15.31 4.44 -12.29
CA GLY A 160 15.06 4.03 -10.92
C GLY A 160 13.57 3.81 -10.65
N VAL A 161 12.72 4.68 -11.19
CA VAL A 161 11.26 4.56 -11.14
C VAL A 161 10.78 3.39 -11.99
N ALA A 162 11.30 3.23 -13.21
CA ALA A 162 10.98 2.09 -14.07
C ALA A 162 11.31 0.76 -13.37
N SER A 163 12.53 0.63 -12.85
CA SER A 163 12.96 -0.58 -12.12
C SER A 163 12.13 -0.86 -10.87
N ALA A 164 11.72 0.17 -10.12
CA ALA A 164 10.87 0.00 -8.95
C ALA A 164 9.45 -0.47 -9.34
N MET A 165 8.86 0.13 -10.39
CA MET A 165 7.55 -0.26 -10.90
C MET A 165 7.54 -1.72 -11.38
N PHE A 166 8.57 -2.17 -12.12
CA PHE A 166 8.68 -3.58 -12.53
C PHE A 166 8.79 -4.56 -11.36
N GLN A 167 9.17 -4.09 -10.18
CA GLN A 167 9.25 -4.90 -8.96
C GLN A 167 8.00 -4.79 -8.09
N ALA A 168 6.98 -4.03 -8.51
CA ALA A 168 5.70 -3.96 -7.82
C ALA A 168 4.77 -5.13 -8.21
N PHE A 169 3.82 -5.48 -7.33
CA PHE A 169 2.67 -6.34 -7.65
C PHE A 169 3.00 -7.70 -8.30
N ARG A 170 3.80 -8.55 -7.65
CA ARG A 170 4.41 -9.78 -8.23
C ARG A 170 3.45 -10.93 -8.58
N ARG A 171 2.13 -10.74 -8.59
CA ARG A 171 1.13 -11.83 -8.59
C ARG A 171 0.51 -12.14 -9.95
N GLY A 172 1.26 -11.95 -11.04
CA GLY A 172 0.89 -12.40 -12.39
C GLY A 172 -0.02 -11.44 -13.17
N LYS A 173 -0.24 -10.22 -12.66
CA LYS A 173 -0.81 -9.09 -13.40
C LYS A 173 0.32 -8.16 -13.85
N THR A 174 0.08 -7.34 -14.87
CA THR A 174 0.97 -6.20 -15.14
C THR A 174 0.91 -5.23 -13.96
N ALA A 175 1.97 -4.47 -13.73
CA ALA A 175 1.99 -3.46 -12.67
C ALA A 175 0.88 -2.40 -12.85
N VAL A 176 0.48 -2.13 -14.10
CA VAL A 176 -0.60 -1.21 -14.46
C VAL A 176 -1.96 -1.78 -14.07
N ASP A 177 -2.26 -3.03 -14.43
CA ASP A 177 -3.53 -3.67 -14.05
C ASP A 177 -3.69 -3.80 -12.53
N ALA A 178 -2.59 -4.15 -11.84
CA ALA A 178 -2.60 -4.24 -10.40
C ALA A 178 -2.78 -2.87 -9.73
N ALA A 179 -2.10 -1.84 -10.24
CA ALA A 179 -2.29 -0.46 -9.79
C ALA A 179 -3.73 0.03 -10.01
N LEU A 180 -4.32 -0.24 -11.18
CA LEU A 180 -5.72 0.08 -11.48
C LEU A 180 -6.68 -0.61 -10.51
N GLY A 181 -6.46 -1.89 -10.20
CA GLY A 181 -7.25 -2.63 -9.22
C GLY A 181 -7.22 -1.99 -7.83
N VAL A 182 -6.03 -1.62 -7.35
CA VAL A 182 -5.88 -0.93 -6.06
C VAL A 182 -6.55 0.45 -6.10
N LEU A 183 -6.34 1.23 -7.16
CA LEU A 183 -6.93 2.56 -7.27
C LEU A 183 -8.46 2.52 -7.32
N ALA A 184 -9.04 1.57 -8.05
CA ALA A 184 -10.49 1.35 -8.08
C ALA A 184 -11.03 0.94 -6.70
N ASP A 185 -10.35 0.04 -5.99
CA ASP A 185 -10.71 -0.39 -4.63
C ASP A 185 -10.78 0.77 -3.62
N PHE A 186 -9.92 1.76 -3.80
CA PHE A 186 -9.86 2.98 -3.01
C PHE A 186 -10.82 4.08 -3.53
N GLY A 187 -11.51 3.87 -4.64
CA GLY A 187 -12.37 4.87 -5.27
C GLY A 187 -11.61 6.02 -5.93
N ALA A 188 -10.31 5.86 -6.16
CA ALA A 188 -9.46 6.84 -6.84
C ALA A 188 -9.68 6.86 -8.36
N VAL A 189 -10.23 5.77 -8.90
CA VAL A 189 -10.59 5.60 -10.30
C VAL A 189 -11.99 4.97 -10.36
N ASP A 190 -12.85 5.42 -11.27
CA ASP A 190 -14.21 4.89 -11.45
C ASP A 190 -14.23 3.61 -12.33
N ASP A 191 -15.41 3.02 -12.51
CA ASP A 191 -15.59 1.79 -13.29
C ASP A 191 -15.23 1.97 -14.79
N GLU A 192 -15.27 3.20 -15.29
CA GLU A 192 -14.88 3.58 -16.65
C GLU A 192 -13.39 3.92 -16.75
N THR A 193 -12.62 3.69 -15.68
CA THR A 193 -11.19 3.99 -15.59
C THR A 193 -10.87 5.49 -15.64
N ARG A 194 -11.79 6.34 -15.17
CA ARG A 194 -11.58 7.79 -15.08
C ARG A 194 -11.11 8.20 -13.70
N LEU A 195 -10.28 9.24 -13.65
CA LEU A 195 -9.79 9.82 -12.42
C LEU A 195 -10.94 10.44 -11.60
N THR A 196 -11.07 10.08 -10.34
CA THR A 196 -12.03 10.68 -9.41
C THR A 196 -11.38 11.82 -8.61
N PRO A 197 -12.14 12.63 -7.85
CA PRO A 197 -11.59 13.58 -6.90
C PRO A 197 -10.63 12.95 -5.87
N LEU A 198 -10.91 11.73 -5.39
CA LEU A 198 -9.99 10.97 -4.53
C LEU A 198 -8.71 10.61 -5.27
N GLY A 199 -8.80 10.27 -6.55
CA GLY A 199 -7.64 10.04 -7.40
C GLY A 199 -6.76 11.26 -7.55
N GLY A 200 -7.36 12.45 -7.71
CA GLY A 200 -6.64 13.72 -7.69
C GLY A 200 -5.85 13.93 -6.39
N ARG A 201 -6.47 13.68 -5.24
CA ARG A 201 -5.80 13.78 -3.93
C ARG A 201 -4.68 12.75 -3.75
N ALA A 202 -4.89 11.50 -4.18
CA ALA A 202 -3.84 10.50 -4.16
C ALA A 202 -2.66 10.90 -5.05
N LEU A 203 -2.93 11.45 -6.24
CA LEU A 203 -1.90 11.91 -7.16
C LEU A 203 -1.06 13.04 -6.56
N GLU A 204 -1.69 14.05 -5.93
CA GLU A 204 -1.01 15.11 -5.19
C GLU A 204 -0.05 14.53 -4.14
N GLN A 205 -0.55 13.68 -3.24
CA GLN A 205 0.27 13.08 -2.19
C GLN A 205 1.41 12.21 -2.74
N LEU A 206 1.17 11.43 -3.79
CA LEU A 206 2.19 10.58 -4.38
C LEU A 206 3.27 11.39 -5.10
N ARG A 207 2.91 12.53 -5.71
CA ARG A 207 3.88 13.47 -6.29
C ARG A 207 4.76 14.09 -5.20
N ASP A 208 4.17 14.56 -4.10
CA ASP A 208 4.92 15.14 -2.98
C ASP A 208 5.94 14.16 -2.37
N ARG A 209 5.60 12.86 -2.37
CA ARG A 209 6.49 11.79 -1.85
C ARG A 209 7.59 11.36 -2.81
N ALA A 210 7.42 11.53 -4.12
CA ALA A 210 8.33 10.98 -5.11
C ALA A 210 9.74 11.61 -5.05
N GLY A 211 9.86 12.82 -4.48
CA GLY A 211 11.09 13.60 -4.50
C GLY A 211 11.49 13.98 -5.93
N GLU A 212 12.58 14.73 -6.09
CA GLU A 212 13.05 15.09 -7.44
C GLU A 212 13.59 13.87 -8.19
N PRO A 213 13.27 13.71 -9.50
CA PRO A 213 13.73 12.60 -10.32
C PRO A 213 15.25 12.52 -10.39
N VAL A 214 15.78 11.30 -10.53
CA VAL A 214 17.20 11.09 -10.86
C VAL A 214 17.30 10.83 -12.35
N THR A 215 17.76 11.83 -13.09
CA THR A 215 17.91 11.77 -14.55
C THR A 215 19.38 11.55 -14.94
N PRO A 216 19.67 11.02 -16.14
CA PRO A 216 21.05 10.77 -16.59
C PRO A 216 21.94 12.01 -16.69
N ASP A 217 21.33 13.18 -16.85
CA ASP A 217 21.96 14.50 -16.93
C ASP A 217 22.15 15.16 -15.56
N LEU A 218 21.71 14.52 -14.46
CA LEU A 218 21.86 15.06 -13.12
C LEU A 218 23.36 15.21 -12.75
N PRO A 219 23.83 16.41 -12.38
CA PRO A 219 25.22 16.61 -11.98
C PRO A 219 25.60 15.69 -10.81
N ALA A 220 26.80 15.10 -10.87
CA ALA A 220 27.27 14.12 -9.89
C ALA A 220 27.22 14.64 -8.44
N GLU A 221 27.48 15.93 -8.22
CA GLU A 221 27.38 16.58 -6.91
C GLU A 221 25.94 16.59 -6.36
N MET A 222 24.97 16.88 -7.23
CA MET A 222 23.54 16.86 -6.87
C MET A 222 23.07 15.43 -6.61
N LEU A 223 23.55 14.47 -7.41
CA LEU A 223 23.29 13.05 -7.19
C LEU A 223 23.81 12.59 -5.82
N LEU A 224 25.05 12.92 -5.47
CA LEU A 224 25.66 12.56 -4.19
C LEU A 224 24.92 13.19 -3.00
N THR A 225 24.52 14.46 -3.12
CA THR A 225 23.73 15.16 -2.11
C THR A 225 22.37 14.48 -1.88
N ARG A 226 21.68 14.11 -2.96
CA ARG A 226 20.40 13.40 -2.89
C ARG A 226 20.55 11.98 -2.31
N LEU A 227 21.62 11.27 -2.65
CA LEU A 227 21.94 9.96 -2.09
C LEU A 227 22.25 10.04 -0.58
N ALA A 228 22.99 11.04 -0.14
CA ALA A 228 23.28 11.27 1.28
C ALA A 228 22.01 11.59 2.08
N ALA A 229 21.13 12.43 1.54
CA ALA A 229 19.83 12.74 2.15
C ALA A 229 18.90 11.51 2.22
N ALA A 230 18.93 10.64 1.21
CA ALA A 230 18.17 9.39 1.22
C ALA A 230 18.70 8.38 2.25
N ALA A 231 20.02 8.29 2.41
CA ALA A 231 20.67 7.42 3.40
C ALA A 231 20.39 7.86 4.86
N CYS A 232 20.27 9.17 5.12
CA CYS A 232 19.88 9.66 6.45
C CYS A 232 18.43 9.32 6.80
N ARG A 233 17.51 9.29 5.83
CA ARG A 233 16.09 8.97 6.07
C ARG A 233 15.86 7.48 6.40
N THR A 234 16.69 6.57 5.90
CA THR A 234 16.59 5.13 6.19
C THR A 234 17.25 4.72 7.50
N ALA A 235 18.19 5.51 8.03
CA ALA A 235 18.86 5.23 9.30
C ALA A 235 17.93 5.34 10.53
N VAL A 236 16.80 6.06 10.41
CA VAL A 236 15.84 6.28 11.51
C VAL A 236 14.86 5.10 11.68
N SER A 237 14.81 4.14 10.74
CA SER A 237 13.76 3.10 10.72
C SER A 237 14.21 1.66 11.02
N TRP A 238 15.39 1.44 11.64
CA TRP A 238 15.82 0.08 12.02
C TRP A 238 16.09 -0.05 13.53
N PRO A 239 15.30 -0.84 14.28
CA PRO A 239 15.73 -1.30 15.60
C PRO A 239 16.80 -2.38 15.41
N VAL A 240 18.01 -2.07 15.85
CA VAL A 240 19.15 -3.01 15.94
C VAL A 240 18.71 -4.25 16.73
N ARG A 241 18.45 -5.37 16.04
CA ARG A 241 18.33 -6.68 16.69
C ARG A 241 19.73 -7.10 17.15
N GLY A 242 19.84 -7.26 18.46
CA GLY A 242 21.08 -7.48 19.19
C GLY A 242 21.92 -8.62 18.66
N LEU A 243 23.19 -8.29 18.43
CA LEU A 243 24.28 -9.24 18.34
C LEU A 243 24.74 -9.58 19.76
N ALA A 244 23.87 -10.22 20.55
CA ALA A 244 24.26 -10.79 21.82
C ALA A 244 25.03 -12.10 21.54
N ARG A 245 26.35 -11.97 21.34
CA ARG A 245 27.25 -13.13 21.43
C ARG A 245 27.15 -13.67 22.85
N ARG A 246 26.72 -14.93 22.93
CA ARG A 246 26.76 -15.76 24.14
C ARG A 246 28.17 -15.70 24.75
N ALA A 247 28.28 -15.08 25.91
CA ALA A 247 29.33 -15.42 26.86
C ALA A 247 29.10 -16.88 27.28
N ARG A 248 29.95 -17.79 26.78
CA ARG A 248 30.08 -19.13 27.35
C ARG A 248 30.99 -19.00 28.57
N SER A 249 30.37 -18.84 29.73
CA SER A 249 31.02 -19.13 31.01
C SER A 249 30.96 -20.64 31.21
N GLY A 250 32.10 -21.31 31.05
CA GLY A 250 32.33 -22.67 31.54
C GLY A 250 33.58 -22.63 32.41
N PRO A 251 33.55 -23.13 33.65
CA PRO A 251 34.70 -23.06 34.55
C PRO A 251 35.59 -24.29 34.37
N LEU A 252 36.91 -24.11 34.21
CA LEU A 252 37.93 -25.12 34.49
C LEU A 252 39.26 -24.41 34.79
N GLY A 253 39.81 -24.64 35.98
CA GLY A 253 41.10 -24.13 36.47
C GLY A 253 41.04 -23.82 37.95
#